data_AF-A0A377ZU90-F1
#
_entry.id   AF-A0A377ZU90-F1
#
_cell.length_a   1.000
_cell.length_b   1.000
_cell.length_c   1.000
_cell.angle_alpha   90.00
_cell.angle_beta   90.00
_cell.angle_gamma   90.00
#
_symmetry.space_group_name_H-M   'P 1'
#
loop_
_entity.id
_entity.type
_entity.pdbx_description
1 polymer ?
#
loop_
_entity_poly.entity_id
_entity_poly.type
_entity_poly.pdbx_seq_one_letter_code
_entity_poly.pdbx_strand_id
1 'polypeptide(L)'
;MRITTRYNENDLLSALFGVIHETGHARYEQNLPRPWVDQPVGLARSTAIHESQSLFFEMQLGRSERFLNRLLPAVRERFGDRPAFSQDNFVAWNQQVNPALFASMPMR
;
A
#
# COMPACT_ATOMS: atom_id res chain seq x y z
N MET A 1 -8.34 15.05 -2.56
CA MET A 1 -7.21 14.11 -2.66
C MET A 1 -7.38 13.30 -3.94
N ARG A 2 -6.40 13.37 -4.85
CA ARG A 2 -6.36 12.67 -6.14
C ARG A 2 -5.18 11.71 -6.08
N ILE A 3 -5.37 10.47 -6.49
CA ILE A 3 -4.34 9.43 -6.48
C ILE A 3 -3.95 9.14 -7.93
N THR A 4 -2.66 9.12 -8.22
CA THR A 4 -2.11 8.67 -9.51
C THR A 4 -1.16 7.52 -9.23
N THR A 5 -1.36 6.38 -9.89
CA THR A 5 -0.49 5.21 -9.75
C THR A 5 0.12 4.84 -11.10
N ARG A 6 1.33 4.27 -11.07
CA ARG A 6 2.00 3.72 -12.25
C ARG A 6 1.65 2.24 -12.36
N TYR A 7 0.93 1.86 -13.41
CA TYR A 7 0.67 0.46 -13.71
C TYR A 7 1.84 -0.13 -14.50
N ASN A 8 2.29 -1.31 -14.08
CA ASN A 8 3.16 -2.18 -14.86
C ASN A 8 2.40 -3.50 -15.05
N GLU A 9 2.12 -3.87 -16.30
CA GLU A 9 1.39 -5.11 -16.63
C GLU A 9 2.13 -6.36 -16.14
N ASN A 10 3.44 -6.25 -15.93
CA ASN A 10 4.29 -7.33 -15.44
C ASN A 10 4.47 -7.32 -13.91
N ASP A 11 4.00 -6.27 -13.20
CA ASP A 11 4.18 -6.12 -11.76
C ASP A 11 2.90 -5.58 -11.10
N LEU A 12 2.03 -6.53 -10.77
CA LEU A 12 0.77 -6.28 -10.06
C LEU A 12 1.00 -5.67 -8.67
N LEU A 13 2.01 -6.15 -7.95
CA LEU A 13 2.18 -5.83 -6.54
C LEU A 13 2.60 -4.38 -6.35
N SER A 14 3.50 -3.84 -7.19
CA SER A 14 3.88 -2.43 -7.10
C SER A 14 2.70 -1.49 -7.28
N ALA A 15 1.84 -1.72 -8.27
CA ALA A 15 0.68 -0.86 -8.50
C ALA A 15 -0.33 -0.95 -7.34
N LEU A 16 -0.57 -2.16 -6.83
CA LEU A 16 -1.47 -2.39 -5.71
C LEU A 16 -0.98 -1.69 -4.43
N PHE A 17 0.29 -1.90 -4.05
CA PHE A 17 0.85 -1.30 -2.84
C PHE A 17 0.99 0.22 -2.96
N GLY A 18 1.29 0.74 -4.15
CA GLY A 18 1.23 2.18 -4.40
C GLY A 18 -0.17 2.75 -4.13
N VAL A 19 -1.24 2.07 -4.55
CA VAL A 19 -2.61 2.52 -4.23
C VAL A 19 -2.92 2.42 -2.73
N ILE A 20 -2.45 1.38 -2.05
CA ILE A 20 -2.62 1.22 -0.59
C ILE A 20 -1.87 2.33 0.17
N HIS A 21 -0.65 2.65 -0.25
CA HIS A 21 0.19 3.72 0.29
C HIS A 21 -0.54 5.07 0.25
N GLU A 22 -1.00 5.45 -0.95
CA GLU A 22 -1.76 6.67 -1.17
C GLU A 22 -3.08 6.66 -0.40
N THR A 23 -3.72 5.50 -0.26
CA THR A 23 -4.92 5.36 0.59
C THR A 23 -4.61 5.72 2.04
N GLY A 24 -3.44 5.37 2.57
CA GLY A 24 -3.04 5.78 3.93
C GLY A 24 -2.95 7.30 4.07
N HIS A 25 -2.31 7.99 3.12
CA HIS A 25 -2.33 9.46 3.06
C HIS A 25 -3.75 10.01 2.98
N ALA A 26 -4.60 9.43 2.11
CA ALA A 26 -5.98 9.86 1.93
C ALA A 26 -6.76 9.80 3.23
N ARG A 27 -6.60 8.69 3.96
CA ARG A 27 -7.31 8.43 5.20
C ARG A 27 -6.87 9.39 6.29
N TYR A 28 -5.59 9.78 6.33
CA TYR A 28 -5.14 10.80 7.25
C TYR A 28 -5.82 12.15 6.97
N GLU A 29 -5.70 12.63 5.73
CA GLU A 29 -6.28 13.91 5.28
C GLU A 29 -7.80 13.98 5.49
N GLN A 30 -8.51 12.89 5.22
CA GLN A 30 -9.97 12.80 5.39
C GLN A 30 -10.44 12.95 6.84
N ASN A 31 -9.57 12.65 7.81
CA ASN A 31 -9.86 12.68 9.25
C ASN A 31 -9.33 13.94 9.94
N LEU A 32 -8.72 14.89 9.21
CA LEU A 32 -8.36 16.19 9.76
C LEU A 32 -9.62 17.00 10.13
N PRO A 33 -9.57 17.87 11.15
CA PRO A 33 -10.72 18.61 11.62
C PRO A 33 -11.21 19.61 10.57
N ARG A 34 -12.25 19.21 9.82
CA ARG A 34 -12.81 20.00 8.71
C ARG A 34 -13.24 21.43 9.06
N PRO A 35 -13.79 21.74 10.25
CA PRO A 35 -14.11 23.12 10.62
C PRO A 35 -12.90 24.06 10.65
N TRP A 36 -11.69 23.51 10.68
CA TRP A 36 -10.43 24.23 10.84
C TRP A 36 -9.47 24.05 9.66
N VAL A 37 -9.98 23.71 8.48
CA VAL A 37 -9.15 23.45 7.29
C VAL A 37 -8.20 24.61 6.95
N ASP A 38 -8.59 25.85 7.26
CA ASP A 38 -7.79 27.05 7.03
C ASP A 38 -6.91 27.46 8.23
N GLN A 39 -6.86 26.63 9.28
CA GLN A 39 -6.08 26.86 10.49
C GLN A 39 -4.94 25.85 10.61
N PRO A 40 -3.83 26.17 11.29
CA PRO A 40 -2.72 25.23 11.47
C PRO A 40 -3.13 23.87 12.08
N VAL A 41 -4.15 23.86 12.93
CA VAL A 41 -4.70 22.62 13.55
C VAL A 41 -5.44 21.72 12.56
N GLY A 42 -5.88 22.25 11.41
CA GLY A 42 -6.50 21.49 10.33
C GLY A 42 -5.52 20.93 9.30
N LEU A 43 -4.22 21.16 9.47
CA LEU A 43 -3.19 20.65 8.57
C LEU A 43 -2.55 19.37 9.11
N ALA A 44 -1.95 18.60 8.20
CA ALA A 44 -1.07 17.50 8.59
C ALA A 44 0.08 18.01 9.47
N ARG A 45 0.35 17.31 10.58
CA ARG A 45 1.30 17.77 11.60
C ARG A 45 2.73 17.88 11.09
N SER A 46 3.17 16.91 10.29
CA SER A 46 4.48 16.89 9.65
C SER A 46 4.52 15.84 8.54
N THR A 47 5.50 15.94 7.64
CA THR A 47 5.76 14.93 6.61
C THR A 47 5.99 13.54 7.23
N ALA A 48 6.69 13.46 8.37
CA ALA A 48 6.94 12.19 9.05
C ALA A 48 5.65 11.53 9.56
N ILE A 49 4.72 12.31 10.13
CA ILE A 49 3.42 11.78 10.55
C ILE A 49 2.59 11.39 9.33
N HIS A 50 2.63 12.18 8.27
CA HIS A 50 1.92 11.88 7.03
C HIS A 50 2.39 10.57 6.38
N GLU A 51 3.71 10.38 6.28
CA GLU A 51 4.35 9.16 5.76
C GLU A 51 4.14 7.95 6.69
N SER A 52 4.05 8.18 8.01
CA SER A 52 3.74 7.08 8.93
C SER A 52 2.37 6.47 8.64
N GLN A 53 1.41 7.26 8.15
CA GLN A 53 0.08 6.75 7.83
C GLN A 53 0.08 5.94 6.53
N SER A 54 0.83 6.38 5.51
CA SER A 54 0.99 5.59 4.27
C SER A 54 1.71 4.28 4.54
N LEU A 55 2.84 4.31 5.26
CA LEU A 55 3.59 3.10 5.61
C LEU A 55 2.83 2.17 6.57
N PHE A 56 1.99 2.70 7.46
CA PHE A 56 1.12 1.87 8.27
C PHE A 56 0.14 1.08 7.40
N PHE A 57 -0.50 1.74 6.45
CA PHE A 57 -1.41 1.07 5.51
C PHE A 57 -0.68 0.07 4.62
N GLU A 58 0.47 0.44 4.06
CA GLU A 58 1.18 -0.42 3.13
C GLU A 58 1.90 -1.58 3.83
N MET A 59 2.82 -1.28 4.75
CA MET A 59 3.72 -2.27 5.34
C MET A 59 3.07 -3.03 6.49
N GLN A 60 2.27 -2.38 7.32
CA GLN A 60 1.68 -3.04 8.50
C GLN A 60 0.37 -3.74 8.15
N LEU A 61 -0.54 -3.08 7.43
CA LEU A 61 -1.82 -3.66 7.04
C LEU A 61 -1.71 -4.45 5.73
N GLY A 62 -1.25 -3.82 4.65
CA GLY A 62 -1.25 -4.36 3.29
C GLY A 62 -0.40 -5.62 3.13
N ARG A 63 0.76 -5.67 3.79
CA ARG A 63 1.65 -6.85 3.79
C ARG A 63 1.38 -7.84 4.92
N SER A 64 0.38 -7.61 5.76
CA SER A 64 0.01 -8.58 6.78
C SER A 64 -0.57 -9.84 6.15
N GLU A 65 -0.24 -11.00 6.72
CA GLU A 65 -0.74 -12.29 6.25
C GLU A 65 -2.28 -12.32 6.21
N ARG A 66 -2.94 -11.77 7.24
CA ARG A 66 -4.40 -11.71 7.30
C ARG A 66 -5.01 -10.91 6.15
N PHE A 67 -4.43 -9.76 5.81
CA PHE A 67 -4.93 -8.96 4.70
C PHE A 67 -4.68 -9.64 3.35
N LEU A 68 -3.48 -10.18 3.15
CA LEU A 68 -3.12 -10.91 1.93
C LEU A 68 -4.02 -12.13 1.70
N ASN A 69 -4.31 -12.90 2.75
CA ASN A 69 -5.24 -14.03 2.68
C ASN A 69 -6.67 -13.59 2.32
N ARG A 70 -7.10 -12.41 2.80
CA ARG A 70 -8.40 -11.83 2.47
C ARG A 70 -8.47 -11.32 1.03
N LEU A 71 -7.34 -10.85 0.49
CA LEU A 71 -7.21 -10.31 -0.85
C LEU A 71 -7.09 -11.42 -1.92
N LEU A 72 -6.43 -12.52 -1.58
CA LEU A 72 -6.07 -13.61 -2.49
C LEU A 72 -7.24 -14.14 -3.36
N PRO A 73 -8.47 -14.33 -2.85
CA PRO A 73 -9.59 -14.77 -3.69
C PRO A 73 -9.88 -13.82 -4.86
N ALA A 74 -9.82 -12.50 -4.62
CA ALA A 74 -10.04 -11.51 -5.67
C ALA A 74 -8.91 -11.49 -6.70
N VAL A 75 -7.67 -11.74 -6.27
CA VAL A 75 -6.51 -11.88 -7.17
C VAL A 75 -6.69 -13.09 -8.07
N ARG A 76 -7.04 -14.26 -7.51
CA ARG A 76 -7.31 -15.47 -8.30
C ARG A 76 -8.47 -15.28 -9.28
N GLU A 77 -9.54 -14.61 -8.87
CA GLU A 77 -10.69 -14.32 -9.73
C GLU A 77 -10.30 -13.46 -10.95
N ARG A 78 -9.41 -12.48 -10.77
CA ARG A 78 -9.02 -11.53 -11.83
C ARG A 78 -7.88 -12.02 -12.72
N PHE A 79 -6.95 -12.81 -12.16
CA PHE A 79 -5.70 -13.18 -12.84
C PHE A 79 -5.57 -14.70 -13.11
N GLY A 80 -6.59 -15.48 -12.74
CA GLY A 80 -6.59 -16.94 -12.81
C GLY A 80 -5.80 -17.57 -11.67
N ASP A 81 -6.12 -18.83 -11.35
CA ASP A 81 -5.36 -19.57 -10.33
C ASP A 81 -4.02 -20.05 -10.90
N ARG A 82 -2.94 -19.81 -10.16
CA ARG A 82 -1.55 -20.11 -10.56
C ARG A 82 -0.74 -20.51 -9.34
N PRO A 83 0.38 -21.25 -9.49
CA PRO A 83 1.26 -21.59 -8.37
C PRO A 83 1.78 -20.38 -7.58
N ALA A 84 1.93 -19.21 -8.24
CA ALA A 84 2.28 -17.94 -7.60
C ALA A 84 1.25 -17.47 -6.57
N PHE A 85 0.00 -17.89 -6.73
CA PHE A 85 -1.13 -17.52 -5.88
C PHE A 85 -1.52 -18.64 -4.92
N SER A 86 -0.65 -19.63 -4.66
CA SER A 86 -0.81 -20.44 -3.45
C SER A 86 -0.66 -19.53 -2.22
N GLN A 87 -1.37 -19.85 -1.14
CA GLN A 87 -1.45 -18.95 0.02
C GLN A 87 -0.06 -18.63 0.59
N ASP A 88 0.73 -19.68 0.86
CA ASP A 88 2.07 -19.54 1.43
C ASP A 88 3.01 -18.78 0.48
N ASN A 89 2.95 -19.08 -0.82
CA ASN A 89 3.81 -18.43 -1.81
C ASN A 89 3.43 -16.96 -2.00
N PHE A 90 2.13 -16.65 -2.02
CA PHE A 90 1.66 -15.28 -2.13
C PHE A 90 2.11 -14.45 -0.92
N VAL A 91 1.99 -14.97 0.29
CA VAL A 91 2.46 -14.29 1.51
C VAL A 91 3.98 -14.10 1.47
N ALA A 92 4.73 -15.16 1.18
CA ALA A 92 6.19 -15.11 1.11
C ALA A 92 6.69 -14.12 0.05
N TRP A 93 6.06 -14.09 -1.13
CA TRP A 93 6.40 -13.16 -2.20
C TRP A 93 6.22 -11.69 -1.77
N ASN A 94 5.14 -11.39 -1.05
CA ASN A 94 4.84 -10.04 -0.56
C ASN A 94 5.73 -9.58 0.61
N GLN A 95 6.48 -10.49 1.25
CA GLN A 95 7.32 -10.20 2.42
C GLN A 95 8.81 -10.44 2.13
N GLN A 96 9.17 -10.67 0.87
CA GLN A 96 10.54 -10.96 0.48
C GLN A 96 11.48 -9.77 0.74
N VAL A 97 12.65 -10.06 1.29
CA VAL A 97 13.74 -9.10 1.49
C VAL A 97 14.91 -9.49 0.59
N ASN A 98 15.33 -8.56 -0.26
CA ASN A 98 16.51 -8.73 -1.12
C ASN A 98 17.43 -7.51 -0.96
N PRO A 99 18.75 -7.71 -0.79
CA PRO A 99 19.71 -6.60 -0.84
C PRO A 99 19.58 -5.88 -2.19
N ALA A 100 19.45 -4.55 -2.15
CA ALA A 100 19.32 -3.71 -3.34
C ALA A 100 20.22 -2.47 -3.22
N LEU A 101 20.70 -1.99 -4.36
CA LEU A 101 21.57 -0.79 -4.45
C LEU A 101 20.79 0.53 -4.32
N PHE A 102 19.47 0.49 -4.48
CA PHE A 102 18.61 1.66 -4.39
C PHE A 102 17.63 1.53 -3.23
N ALA A 103 17.57 2.56 -2.38
CA ALA A 103 16.54 2.72 -1.36
C ALA A 103 15.24 3.24 -2.01
N SER A 104 14.73 2.52 -3.01
CA SER A 104 13.35 2.66 -3.45
C SER A 104 12.63 1.39 -3.04
N MET A 105 11.33 1.47 -2.74
CA MET A 105 10.47 0.28 -2.70
C MET A 105 10.81 -0.61 -3.90
N PRO A 106 10.85 -1.93 -3.74
CA PRO A 106 11.26 -2.84 -4.79
C PRO A 106 10.21 -2.78 -5.92
N MET A 107 10.40 -1.84 -6.84
CA MET A 107 9.82 -1.86 -8.17
C MET A 107 10.66 -2.86 -8.96
N ARG A 108 10.14 -4.07 -9.17
CA ARG A 108 10.65 -5.01 -10.16
C ARG A 108 9.52 -5.33 -11.13
#